data_AF-A0A1G3PD20-F1
#
_entry.id   AF-A0A1G3PD20-F1
#
_cell.length_a   1.000
_cell.length_b   1.000
_cell.length_c   1.000
_cell.angle_alpha   90.00
_cell.angle_beta   90.00
_cell.angle_gamma   90.00
#
_symmetry.space_group_name_H-M   'P 1'
#
loop_
_entity.id
_entity.type
_entity.pdbx_description
1 polymer ?
#
loop_
_entity_poly.entity_id
_entity_poly.type
_entity_poly.pdbx_seq_one_letter_code
_entity_poly.pdbx_strand_id
1 'polypeptide(L)'
;MNTNVMNDFKNLIYHRLGINFSSEKEFLLESKINRIIQREKYESVESFYNSLKNGDIESLETLIKYTTTNHTFFFREKDHLDKLVELIRVNTIDNPIVWSAASSTGEEVYSIIIHLLENNIRKFLIIASDINSKVLHQMHEGIYHEARFFETPGMIKGKYFKKIDDTRYQIRPDLREYICIKKLNLIEEMKFVSKFDFVFCRNVLIYFDNDTRNKVIQNILTNLKTGGSLFIGHTETLLNIKVNVERESNSVYKYLGA
;
A
#
# COMPACT_ATOMS: atom_id res chain seq x y z
N MET A 1 -18.01 -14.69 -20.08
CA MET A 1 -17.60 -15.79 -19.16
C MET A 1 -18.86 -16.42 -18.56
N ASN A 2 -18.89 -17.71 -18.19
CA ASN A 2 -20.05 -18.28 -17.48
C ASN A 2 -20.14 -17.68 -16.06
N THR A 3 -21.34 -17.30 -15.61
CA THR A 3 -21.65 -16.71 -14.29
C THR A 3 -21.04 -17.50 -13.12
N ASN A 4 -21.01 -18.84 -13.20
CA ASN A 4 -20.42 -19.66 -12.14
C ASN A 4 -18.91 -19.43 -11.98
N VAL A 5 -18.17 -19.40 -13.09
CA VAL A 5 -16.71 -19.17 -13.09
C VAL A 5 -16.40 -17.75 -12.59
N MET A 6 -17.20 -16.75 -12.95
CA MET A 6 -17.04 -15.39 -12.45
C MET A 6 -17.19 -15.33 -10.92
N ASN A 7 -18.25 -15.96 -10.38
CA ASN A 7 -18.48 -16.03 -8.94
C ASN A 7 -17.34 -16.75 -8.22
N ASP A 8 -16.80 -17.81 -8.82
CA ASP A 8 -15.65 -18.54 -8.28
C ASP A 8 -14.39 -17.65 -8.20
N PHE A 9 -14.11 -16.83 -9.22
CA PHE A 9 -13.03 -15.85 -9.17
C PHE A 9 -13.26 -14.79 -8.09
N LYS A 10 -14.48 -14.24 -7.98
CA LYS A 10 -14.82 -13.25 -6.95
C LYS A 10 -14.57 -13.82 -5.56
N ASN A 11 -15.05 -15.03 -5.30
CA ASN A 11 -14.85 -15.73 -4.03
C ASN A 11 -13.37 -15.96 -3.75
N LEU A 12 -12.61 -16.44 -4.74
CA LEU A 12 -11.18 -16.67 -4.59
C LEU A 12 -10.43 -15.37 -4.28
N ILE A 13 -10.71 -14.29 -5.00
CA ILE A 13 -10.07 -12.99 -4.78
C ILE A 13 -10.46 -12.41 -3.41
N TYR A 14 -11.73 -12.50 -3.03
CA TYR A 14 -12.18 -12.06 -1.71
C TYR A 14 -11.45 -12.82 -0.59
N HIS A 15 -11.40 -14.16 -0.66
CA HIS A 15 -10.75 -14.97 0.38
C HIS A 15 -9.22 -14.81 0.40
N ARG A 16 -8.57 -14.65 -0.75
CA ARG A 16 -7.10 -14.56 -0.84
C ARG A 16 -6.58 -13.15 -0.62
N LEU A 17 -7.30 -12.13 -1.10
CA LEU A 17 -6.81 -10.76 -1.19
C LEU A 17 -7.67 -9.77 -0.40
N GLY A 18 -8.86 -10.17 0.08
CA GLY A 18 -9.83 -9.30 0.74
C GLY A 18 -10.59 -8.37 -0.20
N ILE A 19 -10.23 -8.35 -1.49
CA ILE A 19 -10.79 -7.41 -2.45
C ILE A 19 -12.22 -7.81 -2.79
N ASN A 20 -13.15 -6.91 -2.54
CA ASN A 20 -14.56 -7.11 -2.87
C ASN A 20 -14.90 -6.49 -4.23
N PHE A 21 -15.29 -7.35 -5.18
CA PHE A 21 -15.88 -6.92 -6.45
C PHE A 21 -17.41 -6.91 -6.32
N SER A 22 -18.00 -5.72 -6.15
CA SER A 22 -19.46 -5.57 -6.19
C SER A 22 -20.02 -5.97 -7.54
N SER A 23 -21.32 -6.26 -7.61
CA SER A 23 -21.99 -6.63 -8.85
C SER A 23 -21.83 -5.57 -9.95
N GLU A 24 -21.81 -4.27 -9.59
CA GLU A 24 -21.60 -3.21 -10.58
C GLU A 24 -20.17 -3.20 -11.16
N LYS A 25 -19.20 -3.85 -10.50
CA LYS A 25 -17.79 -3.88 -10.90
C LYS A 25 -17.37 -5.21 -11.53
N GLU A 26 -18.28 -6.14 -11.76
CA GLU A 26 -17.97 -7.45 -12.36
C GLU A 26 -17.34 -7.34 -13.75
N PHE A 27 -17.80 -6.38 -14.57
CA PHE A 27 -17.23 -6.14 -15.89
C PHE A 27 -15.73 -5.77 -15.85
N LEU A 28 -15.28 -5.11 -14.77
CA LEU A 28 -13.87 -4.79 -14.57
C LEU A 28 -13.05 -6.05 -14.28
N LEU A 29 -13.61 -6.96 -13.48
CA LEU A 29 -12.98 -8.24 -13.20
C LEU A 29 -12.90 -9.10 -14.46
N GLU A 30 -13.98 -9.18 -15.24
CA GLU A 30 -13.98 -9.87 -16.54
C GLU A 30 -12.89 -9.33 -17.47
N SER A 31 -12.81 -8.01 -17.60
CA SER A 31 -11.80 -7.34 -18.43
C SER A 31 -10.37 -7.66 -17.97
N LYS A 32 -10.13 -7.71 -16.65
CA LYS A 32 -8.84 -8.07 -16.07
C LYS A 32 -8.49 -9.55 -16.34
N ILE A 33 -9.44 -10.47 -16.14
CA ILE A 33 -9.25 -11.90 -16.41
C ILE A 33 -8.93 -12.13 -17.89
N ASN A 34 -9.72 -11.56 -18.81
CA ASN A 34 -9.49 -11.69 -20.25
C ASN A 34 -8.09 -11.20 -20.64
N ARG A 35 -7.64 -10.10 -20.02
CA ARG A 35 -6.27 -9.58 -20.22
C ARG A 35 -5.20 -10.53 -19.68
N ILE A 36 -5.43 -11.22 -18.55
CA ILE A 36 -4.52 -12.25 -18.03
C ILE A 36 -4.38 -13.36 -19.06
N ILE A 37 -5.51 -13.93 -19.52
CA ILE A 37 -5.50 -15.05 -20.48
C ILE A 37 -4.71 -14.69 -21.74
N GLN A 38 -4.96 -13.51 -22.31
CA GLN A 38 -4.28 -13.07 -23.53
C GLN A 38 -2.78 -12.80 -23.33
N ARG A 39 -2.38 -12.17 -22.21
CA ARG A 39 -0.99 -11.72 -22.01
C ARG A 39 -0.08 -12.80 -21.45
N GLU A 40 -0.61 -13.60 -20.54
CA GLU A 40 0.14 -14.65 -19.85
C GLU A 40 -0.01 -16.02 -20.56
N LYS A 41 -0.76 -16.04 -21.68
CA LYS A 41 -0.90 -17.17 -22.61
C LYS A 41 -1.50 -18.44 -21.98
N TYR A 42 -2.47 -18.26 -21.09
CA TYR A 42 -3.28 -19.39 -20.63
C TYR A 42 -4.20 -19.89 -21.75
N GLU A 43 -4.42 -21.20 -21.81
CA GLU A 43 -5.24 -21.84 -22.85
C GLU A 43 -6.71 -21.44 -22.76
N SER A 44 -7.24 -21.30 -21.54
CA SER A 44 -8.60 -20.82 -21.28
C SER A 44 -8.74 -20.17 -19.91
N VAL A 45 -9.90 -19.58 -19.65
CA VAL A 45 -10.25 -19.05 -18.32
C VAL A 45 -10.29 -20.19 -17.29
N GLU A 46 -10.80 -21.35 -17.68
CA GLU A 46 -10.89 -22.55 -16.84
C GLU A 46 -9.50 -23.10 -16.51
N SER A 47 -8.55 -23.12 -17.46
CA SER A 47 -7.18 -23.57 -17.19
C SER A 47 -6.51 -22.67 -16.14
N PHE A 48 -6.71 -21.35 -16.24
CA PHE A 48 -6.19 -20.39 -15.25
C PHE A 48 -6.87 -20.51 -13.89
N TYR A 49 -8.19 -20.72 -13.86
CA TYR A 49 -8.89 -20.94 -12.60
C TYR A 49 -8.42 -22.23 -11.90
N ASN A 50 -8.24 -23.32 -12.67
CA ASN A 50 -7.78 -24.59 -12.14
C ASN A 50 -6.35 -24.51 -11.59
N SER A 51 -5.44 -23.76 -12.22
CA SER A 51 -4.09 -23.56 -11.66
C SER A 51 -4.13 -22.83 -10.32
N LEU A 52 -4.95 -21.78 -10.20
CA LEU A 52 -5.19 -21.08 -8.93
C LEU A 52 -5.75 -22.02 -7.85
N LYS A 53 -6.74 -22.84 -8.20
CA LYS A 53 -7.36 -23.81 -7.28
C LYS A 53 -6.37 -24.87 -6.79
N ASN A 54 -5.47 -25.30 -7.67
CA ASN A 54 -4.41 -26.26 -7.36
C ASN A 54 -3.25 -25.63 -6.55
N GLY A 55 -3.33 -24.34 -6.23
CA GLY A 55 -2.34 -23.66 -5.40
C GLY A 55 -1.09 -23.22 -6.16
N ASP A 56 -1.16 -23.09 -7.49
CA ASP A 56 -0.04 -22.61 -8.28
C ASP A 56 0.35 -21.17 -7.91
N ILE A 57 1.59 -21.00 -7.48
CA ILE A 57 2.10 -19.74 -6.94
C ILE A 57 2.20 -18.68 -8.03
N GLU A 58 2.65 -19.04 -9.24
CA GLU A 58 2.80 -18.09 -10.35
C GLU A 58 1.46 -17.56 -10.85
N SER A 59 0.45 -18.43 -10.90
CA SER A 59 -0.92 -18.05 -11.22
C SER A 59 -1.49 -17.10 -10.17
N LEU A 60 -1.21 -17.33 -8.88
CA LEU A 60 -1.62 -16.42 -7.81
C LEU A 60 -0.93 -15.06 -7.91
N GLU A 61 0.39 -15.03 -8.16
CA GLU A 61 1.12 -13.77 -8.41
C GLU A 61 0.55 -13.01 -9.60
N THR A 62 0.20 -13.74 -10.65
CA THR A 62 -0.46 -13.19 -11.83
C THR A 62 -1.81 -12.60 -11.47
N LEU A 63 -2.65 -13.32 -10.73
CA LEU A 63 -3.94 -12.80 -10.28
C LEU A 63 -3.77 -11.52 -9.47
N ILE A 64 -2.86 -11.49 -8.50
CA ILE A 64 -2.55 -10.32 -7.67
C ILE A 64 -2.12 -9.14 -8.54
N LYS A 65 -1.20 -9.38 -9.48
CA LYS A 65 -0.64 -8.37 -10.40
C LYS A 65 -1.71 -7.61 -11.18
N TYR A 66 -2.75 -8.31 -11.63
CA TYR A 66 -3.80 -7.71 -12.47
C TYR A 66 -5.04 -7.26 -11.69
N THR A 67 -5.33 -7.87 -10.53
CA THR A 67 -6.53 -7.54 -9.74
C THR A 67 -6.30 -6.35 -8.81
N THR A 68 -5.08 -6.11 -8.34
CA THR A 68 -4.72 -4.92 -7.56
C THR A 68 -4.75 -3.63 -8.40
N THR A 69 -5.13 -2.52 -7.78
CA THR A 69 -5.14 -1.18 -8.41
C THR A 69 -4.09 -0.31 -7.73
N ASN A 70 -3.07 0.08 -8.49
CA ASN A 70 -1.84 0.72 -7.98
C ASN A 70 -1.74 2.18 -8.42
N HIS A 71 -2.75 2.99 -8.09
CA HIS A 71 -2.74 4.41 -8.39
C HIS A 71 -2.12 5.21 -7.23
N THR A 72 -0.86 5.59 -7.39
CA THR A 72 -0.09 6.39 -6.43
C THR A 72 0.78 7.43 -7.15
N PHE A 73 1.22 8.44 -6.42
CA PHE A 73 2.04 9.54 -6.91
C PHE A 73 2.76 10.21 -5.72
N PHE A 74 3.84 10.93 -6.01
CA PHE A 74 4.66 11.55 -4.98
C PHE A 74 3.92 12.69 -4.28
N PHE A 75 4.11 12.78 -2.96
CA PHE A 75 3.53 13.79 -2.07
C PHE A 75 2.00 13.83 -2.00
N ARG A 76 1.33 12.73 -2.35
CA ARG A 76 -0.12 12.56 -2.18
C ARG A 76 -0.54 12.82 -0.73
N GLU A 77 -1.54 13.68 -0.53
CA GLU A 77 -2.05 14.12 0.80
C GLU A 77 -0.89 14.60 1.70
N LYS A 78 -0.16 15.61 1.23
CA LYS A 78 1.05 16.16 1.88
C LYS A 78 0.82 16.56 3.35
N ASP A 79 -0.40 16.95 3.73
CA ASP A 79 -0.79 17.28 5.10
C ASP A 79 -0.50 16.14 6.09
N HIS A 80 -0.57 14.88 5.67
CA HIS A 80 -0.15 13.74 6.50
C HIS A 80 1.35 13.71 6.78
N LEU A 81 2.17 14.12 5.80
CA LEU A 81 3.62 14.19 5.97
C LEU A 81 3.99 15.32 6.95
N ASP A 82 3.32 16.46 6.82
CA ASP A 82 3.48 17.58 7.75
C ASP A 82 3.07 17.16 9.18
N LYS A 83 1.95 16.44 9.31
CA LYS A 83 1.49 15.91 10.60
C LYS A 83 2.43 14.87 11.20
N LEU A 84 3.04 13.99 10.38
CA LEU A 84 4.06 13.05 10.84
C LEU A 84 5.25 13.78 11.50
N VAL A 85 5.76 14.83 10.86
CA VAL A 85 6.87 15.65 11.41
C VAL A 85 6.47 16.33 12.70
N GLU A 86 5.25 16.89 12.76
CA GLU A 86 4.69 17.49 13.97
C GLU A 86 4.67 16.47 15.13
N LEU A 87 4.10 15.28 14.90
CA LEU A 87 3.97 14.24 15.92
C LEU A 87 5.33 13.71 16.39
N ILE A 88 6.32 13.56 15.50
CA ILE A 88 7.69 13.17 15.88
C ILE A 88 8.28 14.21 16.84
N ARG A 89 8.11 15.50 16.54
CA ARG A 89 8.68 16.61 17.32
C ARG A 89 7.98 16.77 18.67
N VAL A 90 6.64 16.79 18.68
CA VAL A 90 5.83 16.98 19.89
C VAL A 90 6.04 15.82 20.88
N ASN A 91 6.12 14.58 20.38
CA ASN A 91 6.33 13.41 21.22
C ASN A 91 7.81 13.07 21.44
N THR A 92 8.74 13.88 20.92
CA THR A 92 10.19 13.69 21.08
C THR A 92 10.67 12.28 20.69
N ILE A 93 10.14 11.73 19.60
CA ILE A 93 10.45 10.35 19.18
C ILE A 93 11.84 10.32 18.54
N ASP A 94 12.80 9.71 19.24
CA ASP A 94 14.15 9.44 18.71
C ASP A 94 14.13 8.15 17.89
N ASN A 95 14.40 8.24 16.58
CA ASN A 95 14.40 7.12 15.63
C ASN A 95 13.01 6.49 15.35
N PRO A 96 12.03 7.25 14.81
CA PRO A 96 10.70 6.73 14.53
C PRO A 96 10.72 5.54 13.56
N ILE A 97 9.91 4.53 13.86
CA ILE A 97 9.67 3.38 12.98
C ILE A 97 8.30 3.56 12.32
N VAL A 98 8.32 3.71 10.99
CA VAL A 98 7.13 3.93 10.16
C VAL A 98 6.83 2.67 9.35
N TRP A 99 5.55 2.33 9.20
CA TRP A 99 5.11 1.32 8.25
C TRP A 99 4.21 1.93 7.18
N SER A 100 4.61 1.84 5.91
CA SER A 100 3.73 2.08 4.76
C SER A 100 3.11 0.75 4.33
N ALA A 101 1.86 0.54 4.71
CA ALA A 101 1.02 -0.61 4.42
C ALA A 101 0.25 -0.37 3.11
N ALA A 102 0.47 -1.23 2.11
CA ALA A 102 0.07 -1.03 0.71
C ALA A 102 0.90 0.06 0.01
N SER A 103 2.22 -0.02 0.16
CA SER A 103 3.21 0.93 -0.37
C SER A 103 3.25 1.06 -1.90
N SER A 104 2.61 0.13 -2.63
CA SER A 104 2.53 0.12 -4.08
C SER A 104 3.91 0.26 -4.73
N THR A 105 4.08 1.18 -5.69
CA THR A 105 5.35 1.43 -6.39
C THR A 105 6.34 2.31 -5.61
N GLY A 106 6.03 2.66 -4.35
CA GLY A 106 6.97 3.30 -3.41
C GLY A 106 6.91 4.82 -3.35
N GLU A 107 6.05 5.48 -4.12
CA GLU A 107 5.92 6.94 -4.11
C GLU A 107 5.58 7.47 -2.69
N GLU A 108 4.70 6.81 -1.95
CA GLU A 108 4.40 7.18 -0.55
C GLU A 108 5.64 7.06 0.35
N VAL A 109 6.31 5.90 0.30
CA VAL A 109 7.50 5.59 1.09
C VAL A 109 8.58 6.65 0.88
N TYR A 110 8.91 6.93 -0.39
CA TYR A 110 9.93 7.92 -0.70
C TYR A 110 9.49 9.34 -0.41
N SER A 111 8.19 9.67 -0.49
CA SER A 111 7.67 10.96 -0.04
C SER A 111 7.86 11.15 1.47
N ILE A 112 7.64 10.10 2.27
CA ILE A 112 7.91 10.11 3.71
C ILE A 112 9.40 10.36 3.97
N ILE A 113 10.29 9.58 3.33
CA ILE A 113 11.75 9.72 3.49
C ILE A 113 12.19 11.15 3.17
N ILE A 114 11.84 11.63 1.98
CA ILE A 114 12.23 12.97 1.54
C ILE A 114 11.69 14.03 2.50
N HIS A 115 10.43 13.91 2.93
CA HIS A 115 9.83 14.89 3.81
C HIS A 115 10.48 14.92 5.20
N LEU A 116 10.87 13.76 5.75
CA LEU A 116 11.62 13.68 7.01
C LEU A 116 13.02 14.32 6.87
N LEU A 117 13.73 14.03 5.77
CA LEU A 117 15.05 14.59 5.50
C LEU A 117 15.03 16.10 5.31
N GLU A 118 14.05 16.64 4.58
CA GLU A 118 13.86 18.10 4.43
C GLU A 118 13.56 18.78 5.77
N ASN A 119 12.98 18.05 6.72
CA ASN A 119 12.70 18.53 8.08
C ASN A 119 13.81 18.20 9.10
N ASN A 120 15.01 17.83 8.63
CA ASN A 120 16.19 17.50 9.44
C ASN A 120 16.04 16.28 10.37
N ILE A 121 15.06 15.42 10.14
CA ILE A 121 14.93 14.14 10.84
C ILE A 121 15.71 13.11 10.02
N ARG A 122 16.89 12.70 10.50
CA ARG A 122 17.83 11.86 9.73
C ARG A 122 17.93 10.42 10.19
N LYS A 123 17.36 10.09 11.35
CA LYS A 123 17.34 8.72 11.88
C LYS A 123 15.90 8.27 11.95
N PHE A 124 15.56 7.24 11.18
CA PHE A 124 14.24 6.63 11.13
C PHE A 124 14.36 5.32 10.34
N LEU A 125 13.36 4.46 10.45
CA LEU A 125 13.25 3.23 9.66
C LEU A 125 11.86 3.15 9.06
N ILE A 126 11.77 2.82 7.78
CA ILE A 126 10.49 2.58 7.10
C ILE A 126 10.39 1.12 6.71
N ILE A 127 9.32 0.47 7.14
CA ILE A 127 8.88 -0.80 6.59
C ILE A 127 7.91 -0.46 5.46
N ALA A 128 8.18 -0.94 4.26
CA ALA A 128 7.30 -0.78 3.12
C ALA A 128 6.76 -2.16 2.74
N SER A 129 5.43 -2.30 2.69
CA SER A 129 4.85 -3.57 2.31
C SER A 129 3.71 -3.46 1.33
N ASP A 130 3.61 -4.47 0.47
CA ASP A 130 2.53 -4.64 -0.49
C ASP A 130 2.33 -6.14 -0.77
N ILE A 131 1.16 -6.52 -1.23
CA ILE A 131 0.88 -7.89 -1.66
C ILE A 131 1.46 -8.16 -3.04
N ASN A 132 1.59 -7.12 -3.87
CA ASN A 132 2.02 -7.23 -5.26
C ASN A 132 3.55 -7.11 -5.37
N SER A 133 4.20 -8.26 -5.63
CA SER A 133 5.66 -8.35 -5.77
C SER A 133 6.23 -7.45 -6.88
N LYS A 134 5.46 -7.21 -7.95
CA LYS A 134 5.90 -6.38 -9.08
C LYS A 134 6.07 -4.92 -8.68
N VAL A 135 5.15 -4.38 -7.88
CA VAL A 135 5.25 -2.97 -7.45
C VAL A 135 6.34 -2.77 -6.40
N LEU A 136 6.57 -3.77 -5.54
CA LEU A 136 7.71 -3.79 -4.63
C LEU A 136 9.05 -3.81 -5.38
N HIS A 137 9.15 -4.60 -6.45
CA HIS A 137 10.34 -4.57 -7.31
C HIS A 137 10.52 -3.21 -7.98
N GLN A 138 9.44 -2.58 -8.46
CA GLN A 138 9.51 -1.22 -9.03
C GLN A 138 9.96 -0.17 -8.01
N MET A 139 9.48 -0.25 -6.77
CA MET A 139 9.96 0.59 -5.66
C MET A 139 11.45 0.37 -5.40
N HIS A 140 11.91 -0.87 -5.42
CA HIS A 140 13.32 -1.19 -5.27
C HIS A 140 14.15 -0.57 -6.40
N GLU A 141 13.74 -0.70 -7.66
CA GLU A 141 14.41 -0.06 -8.79
C GLU A 141 14.40 1.47 -8.68
N GLY A 142 13.31 2.04 -8.17
CA GLY A 142 13.17 3.47 -7.90
C GLY A 142 13.12 4.32 -9.17
N ILE A 143 12.61 3.77 -10.26
CA ILE A 143 12.48 4.45 -11.56
C ILE A 143 11.01 4.79 -11.81
N TYR A 144 10.73 6.08 -12.02
CA TYR A 144 9.38 6.63 -12.11
C TYR A 144 9.18 7.45 -13.37
N HIS A 145 7.98 7.36 -13.94
CA HIS A 145 7.58 8.19 -15.08
C HIS A 145 7.25 9.63 -14.62
N GLU A 146 7.49 10.63 -15.47
CA GLU A 146 7.21 12.06 -15.24
C GLU A 146 5.79 12.31 -14.68
N ALA A 147 4.82 11.53 -15.16
CA ALA A 147 3.42 11.59 -14.72
C ALA A 147 3.19 11.29 -13.22
N ARG A 148 4.18 10.79 -12.48
CA ARG A 148 4.10 10.57 -11.02
C ARG A 148 4.43 11.82 -10.19
N PHE A 149 4.89 12.89 -10.83
CA PHE A 149 5.46 14.06 -10.17
C PHE A 149 4.57 15.32 -10.24
N PHE A 150 3.29 15.19 -10.63
CA PHE A 150 2.43 16.36 -10.87
C PHE A 150 2.20 17.24 -9.64
N GLU A 151 2.29 16.69 -8.42
CA GLU A 151 2.26 17.44 -7.15
C GLU A 151 3.65 17.63 -6.51
N THR A 152 4.73 17.21 -7.18
CA THR A 152 6.09 17.28 -6.64
C THR A 152 6.74 18.63 -6.91
N PRO A 153 7.21 19.36 -5.88
CA PRO A 153 7.94 20.61 -6.09
C PRO A 153 9.20 20.41 -6.95
N GLY A 154 9.44 21.29 -7.92
CA GLY A 154 10.57 21.17 -8.85
C GLY A 154 11.94 21.14 -8.15
N MET A 155 12.10 21.89 -7.05
CA MET A 155 13.32 21.86 -6.24
C MET A 155 13.57 20.49 -5.60
N ILE A 156 12.51 19.86 -5.06
CA ILE A 156 12.58 18.51 -4.48
C ILE A 156 12.94 17.51 -5.57
N LYS A 157 12.28 17.59 -6.73
CA LYS A 157 12.56 16.73 -7.87
C LYS A 157 14.03 16.81 -8.29
N GLY A 158 14.57 18.02 -8.46
CA GLY A 158 15.97 18.23 -8.84
C GLY A 158 16.99 17.77 -7.79
N LYS A 159 16.62 17.76 -6.50
CA LYS A 159 17.50 17.35 -5.39
C LYS A 159 17.54 15.83 -5.17
N TYR A 160 16.42 15.15 -5.38
CA TYR A 160 16.27 13.73 -5.02
C TYR A 160 16.14 12.78 -6.20
N PHE A 161 15.96 13.30 -7.41
CA PHE A 161 15.77 12.47 -8.60
C PHE A 161 16.75 12.87 -9.70
N LYS A 162 17.34 11.86 -10.34
CA LYS A 162 18.17 12.00 -11.53
C LYS A 162 17.33 11.68 -12.75
N LYS A 163 17.29 12.60 -13.73
CA LYS A 163 16.67 12.34 -15.03
C LYS A 163 17.43 11.22 -15.74
N ILE A 164 16.73 10.17 -16.17
CA ILE A 164 17.27 9.08 -17.01
C ILE A 164 17.06 9.44 -18.48
N ASP A 165 15.83 9.84 -18.81
CA ASP A 165 15.41 10.27 -20.14
C ASP A 165 14.25 11.29 -20.02
N ASP A 166 13.65 11.70 -21.14
CA ASP A 166 12.58 12.70 -21.18
C ASP A 166 11.32 12.31 -20.40
N THR A 167 11.16 11.03 -20.10
CA THR A 167 9.95 10.49 -19.47
C THR A 167 10.22 9.86 -18.12
N ARG A 168 11.48 9.56 -17.76
CA ARG A 168 11.82 8.77 -16.58
C ARG A 168 12.88 9.40 -15.70
N TYR A 169 12.70 9.22 -14.41
CA TYR A 169 13.58 9.70 -13.35
C TYR A 169 13.88 8.56 -12.40
N GLN A 170 15.11 8.50 -11.93
CA GLN A 170 15.52 7.59 -10.87
C GLN A 170 15.66 8.35 -9.57
N ILE A 171 15.03 7.85 -8.51
CA ILE A 171 15.28 8.37 -7.17
C ILE A 171 16.70 8.02 -6.72
N ARG A 172 17.29 8.90 -5.92
CA ARG A 172 18.56 8.70 -5.23
C ARG A 172 18.65 7.30 -4.58
N PRO A 173 19.55 6.41 -5.04
CA PRO A 173 19.64 5.05 -4.52
C PRO A 173 20.02 4.96 -3.05
N ASP A 174 20.71 5.97 -2.52
CA ASP A 174 21.09 6.04 -1.09
C ASP A 174 19.87 6.06 -0.17
N LEU A 175 18.73 6.59 -0.63
CA LEU A 175 17.49 6.61 0.18
C LEU A 175 16.95 5.22 0.52
N ARG A 176 17.43 4.16 -0.16
CA ARG A 176 17.03 2.78 0.13
C ARG A 176 17.54 2.31 1.49
N GLU A 177 18.56 2.95 2.07
CA GLU A 177 19.08 2.60 3.40
C GLU A 177 18.03 2.75 4.51
N TYR A 178 17.02 3.60 4.29
CA TYR A 178 15.92 3.81 5.22
C TYR A 178 14.78 2.77 5.10
N ILE A 179 14.84 1.84 4.13
CA ILE A 179 13.69 1.01 3.74
C ILE A 179 13.96 -0.47 3.99
N CYS A 180 13.04 -1.11 4.70
CA CYS A 180 12.87 -2.56 4.72
C CYS A 180 11.63 -2.95 3.89
N ILE A 181 11.84 -3.56 2.73
CA ILE A 181 10.76 -4.00 1.83
C ILE A 181 10.27 -5.38 2.26
N LYS A 182 8.94 -5.54 2.41
CA LYS A 182 8.30 -6.83 2.72
C LYS A 182 7.10 -7.10 1.83
N LYS A 183 6.99 -8.31 1.29
CA LYS A 183 5.74 -8.77 0.71
C LYS A 183 4.80 -9.20 1.83
N LEU A 184 3.64 -8.57 1.95
CA LEU A 184 2.66 -8.86 3.00
C LEU A 184 1.23 -8.74 2.47
N ASN A 185 0.37 -9.61 2.99
CA ASN A 185 -1.06 -9.56 2.78
C ASN A 185 -1.74 -8.97 4.03
N LEU A 186 -2.41 -7.83 3.91
CA LEU A 186 -2.98 -7.13 5.08
C LEU A 186 -4.10 -7.91 5.78
N ILE A 187 -4.77 -8.81 5.06
CA ILE A 187 -5.85 -9.64 5.62
C ILE A 187 -5.31 -10.85 6.42
N GLU A 188 -4.02 -11.15 6.31
CA GLU A 188 -3.37 -12.22 7.05
C GLU A 188 -2.88 -11.69 8.40
N GLU A 189 -2.93 -12.56 9.42
CA GLU A 189 -2.37 -12.21 10.73
C GLU A 189 -0.86 -12.01 10.60
N MET A 190 -0.37 -10.92 11.18
CA MET A 190 1.04 -10.57 11.12
C MET A 190 1.51 -10.04 12.47
N LYS A 191 2.73 -10.41 12.83
CA LYS A 191 3.39 -9.92 14.03
C LYS A 191 4.81 -9.52 13.71
N PHE A 192 5.09 -8.24 13.83
CA PHE A 192 6.44 -7.69 13.71
C PHE A 192 7.19 -7.83 15.03
N VAL A 193 8.52 -7.95 14.93
CA VAL A 193 9.40 -8.02 16.11
C VAL A 193 9.33 -6.71 16.92
N SER A 194 9.26 -5.59 16.21
CA SER A 194 9.12 -4.25 16.80
C SER A 194 7.80 -3.64 16.38
N LYS A 195 7.18 -2.89 17.29
CA LYS A 195 5.98 -2.11 17.01
C LYS A 195 6.32 -0.79 16.34
N PHE A 196 5.38 -0.26 15.57
CA PHE A 196 5.50 0.99 14.83
C PHE A 196 5.08 2.20 15.67
N ASP A 197 5.77 3.32 15.48
CA ASP A 197 5.32 4.62 15.97
C ASP A 197 4.19 5.16 15.08
N PHE A 198 4.31 4.92 13.78
CA PHE A 198 3.38 5.42 12.77
C PHE A 198 3.07 4.34 11.73
N VAL A 199 1.81 4.23 11.32
CA VAL A 199 1.40 3.37 10.21
C VAL A 199 0.62 4.20 9.19
N PHE A 200 1.03 4.17 7.93
CA PHE A 200 0.31 4.69 6.78
C PHE A 200 -0.39 3.52 6.10
N CYS A 201 -1.72 3.57 5.99
CA CYS A 201 -2.55 2.58 5.32
C CYS A 201 -3.60 3.33 4.48
N ARG A 202 -3.13 3.93 3.39
CA ARG A 202 -3.87 4.94 2.64
C ARG A 202 -4.37 4.41 1.31
N ASN A 203 -5.63 4.72 1.00
CA ASN A 203 -6.29 4.44 -0.27
C ASN A 203 -6.31 2.94 -0.64
N VAL A 204 -6.35 2.06 0.36
CA VAL A 204 -6.42 0.60 0.22
C VAL A 204 -7.67 0.01 0.86
N LEU A 205 -8.16 0.60 1.95
CA LEU A 205 -9.37 0.15 2.66
C LEU A 205 -10.62 0.27 1.79
N ILE A 206 -10.61 1.16 0.79
CA ILE A 206 -11.68 1.32 -0.20
C ILE A 206 -11.94 0.08 -1.06
N TYR A 207 -11.02 -0.88 -1.11
CA TYR A 207 -11.18 -2.14 -1.86
C TYR A 207 -11.79 -3.27 -1.02
N PHE A 208 -11.94 -3.05 0.28
CA PHE A 208 -12.37 -4.04 1.26
C PHE A 208 -13.80 -3.76 1.72
N ASP A 209 -14.54 -4.82 2.04
CA ASP A 209 -15.82 -4.68 2.74
C ASP A 209 -15.61 -4.38 4.25
N ASN A 210 -16.68 -4.19 5.00
CA ASN A 210 -16.58 -3.80 6.41
C ASN A 210 -15.87 -4.86 7.26
N ASP A 211 -16.12 -6.13 7.02
CA ASP A 211 -15.52 -7.23 7.78
C ASP A 211 -14.01 -7.34 7.50
N THR A 212 -13.62 -7.23 6.23
CA THR A 212 -12.22 -7.22 5.83
C THR A 212 -11.50 -5.96 6.34
N ARG A 213 -12.14 -4.78 6.26
CA ARG A 213 -11.60 -3.54 6.85
C ARG A 213 -11.36 -3.69 8.34
N ASN A 214 -12.32 -4.25 9.07
CA ASN A 214 -12.18 -4.53 10.51
C ASN A 214 -10.97 -5.41 10.78
N LYS A 215 -10.84 -6.53 10.06
CA LYS A 215 -9.71 -7.44 10.21
C LYS A 215 -8.36 -6.76 9.93
N VAL A 216 -8.26 -6.04 8.82
CA VAL A 216 -7.04 -5.33 8.43
C VAL A 216 -6.63 -4.30 9.48
N ILE A 217 -7.57 -3.49 9.97
CA ILE A 217 -7.27 -2.48 10.98
C ILE A 217 -6.83 -3.15 12.30
N GLN A 218 -7.48 -4.22 12.74
CA GLN A 218 -7.07 -4.94 13.95
C GLN A 218 -5.65 -5.53 13.82
N ASN A 219 -5.33 -6.10 12.65
CA ASN A 219 -3.98 -6.59 12.37
C ASN A 219 -2.95 -5.46 12.42
N ILE A 220 -3.29 -4.28 11.89
CA ILE A 220 -2.43 -3.10 11.94
C ILE A 220 -2.22 -2.62 13.39
N LEU A 221 -3.30 -2.43 14.16
CA LEU A 221 -3.24 -1.91 15.52
C LEU A 221 -2.48 -2.84 16.48
N THR A 222 -2.52 -4.16 16.23
CA THR A 222 -1.69 -5.13 16.97
C THR A 222 -0.19 -4.82 16.88
N ASN A 223 0.24 -4.25 15.74
CA ASN A 223 1.62 -3.90 15.46
C ASN A 223 1.94 -2.41 15.72
N LEU A 224 0.94 -1.60 16.05
CA LEU A 224 1.12 -0.19 16.41
C LEU A 224 1.40 -0.05 17.92
N LYS A 225 2.31 0.85 18.29
CA LYS A 225 2.54 1.20 19.70
C LYS A 225 1.29 1.86 20.28
N THR A 226 1.01 1.61 21.55
CA THR A 226 0.07 2.46 22.29
C THR A 226 0.58 3.90 22.25
N GLY A 227 -0.29 4.83 21.86
CA GLY A 227 0.05 6.23 21.60
C GLY A 227 0.61 6.52 20.21
N GLY A 228 0.86 5.51 19.38
CA GLY A 228 1.25 5.67 17.98
C GLY A 228 0.06 6.04 17.08
N SER A 229 0.34 6.55 15.88
CA SER A 229 -0.70 7.09 15.00
C SER A 229 -0.86 6.29 13.70
N LEU A 230 -2.12 6.09 13.31
CA LEU A 230 -2.56 5.49 12.05
C LEU A 230 -3.04 6.60 11.10
N PHE A 231 -2.47 6.64 9.91
CA PHE A 231 -2.85 7.51 8.80
C PHE A 231 -3.62 6.69 7.76
N ILE A 232 -4.85 7.11 7.44
CA ILE A 232 -5.65 6.55 6.35
C ILE A 232 -5.92 7.62 5.30
N GLY A 233 -6.34 7.24 4.10
CA GLY A 233 -6.60 8.16 3.01
C GLY A 233 -7.75 9.13 3.32
N HIS A 234 -7.77 10.29 2.66
CA HIS A 234 -8.78 11.32 2.92
C HIS A 234 -10.21 10.88 2.63
N THR A 235 -10.40 9.92 1.73
CA THR A 235 -11.73 9.35 1.40
C THR A 235 -12.10 8.15 2.27
N GLU A 236 -11.22 7.72 3.16
CA GLU A 236 -11.41 6.55 4.01
C GLU A 236 -11.90 6.95 5.40
N THR A 237 -12.51 6.01 6.10
CA THR A 237 -13.06 6.24 7.44
C THR A 237 -12.87 5.01 8.31
N LEU A 238 -12.79 5.21 9.63
CA LEU A 238 -12.89 4.14 10.62
C LEU A 238 -14.30 4.03 11.22
N LEU A 239 -15.28 4.72 10.64
CA LEU A 239 -16.68 4.54 11.02
C LEU A 239 -17.08 3.06 10.87
N ASN A 240 -17.79 2.55 11.88
CA ASN A 240 -18.22 1.16 12.03
C ASN A 240 -17.08 0.15 12.26
N ILE A 241 -15.86 0.62 12.57
CA ILE A 241 -14.75 -0.21 12.99
C ILE A 241 -14.64 -0.16 14.52
N LYS A 242 -14.71 -1.32 15.17
CA LYS A 242 -14.62 -1.43 16.64
C LYS A 242 -13.16 -1.32 17.08
N VAL A 243 -12.65 -0.10 17.21
CA VAL A 243 -11.25 0.18 17.57
C VAL A 243 -11.13 1.25 18.63
N ASN A 244 -10.15 1.08 19.51
CA ASN A 244 -9.85 2.03 20.57
C ASN A 244 -8.86 3.09 20.06
N VAL A 245 -9.36 4.02 19.25
CA VAL A 245 -8.57 5.09 18.65
C VAL A 245 -9.23 6.46 18.89
N GLU A 246 -8.39 7.48 19.03
CA GLU A 246 -8.80 8.88 19.11
C GLU A 246 -8.42 9.60 17.82
N ARG A 247 -9.30 10.42 17.26
CA ARG A 247 -8.98 11.19 16.05
C ARG A 247 -8.12 12.41 16.42
N GLU A 248 -6.89 12.46 15.90
CA GLU A 248 -5.97 13.59 16.13
C GLU A 248 -6.16 14.71 15.11
N SER A 249 -6.48 14.36 13.86
CA SER A 249 -6.73 15.32 12.77
C SER A 249 -7.47 14.63 11.60
N ASN A 250 -7.47 15.22 10.41
CA ASN A 250 -8.17 14.63 9.28
C ASN A 250 -7.52 13.31 8.84
N SER A 251 -8.25 12.21 8.95
CA SER A 251 -7.79 10.85 8.62
C SER A 251 -6.52 10.40 9.36
N VAL A 252 -6.25 10.97 10.55
CA VAL A 252 -5.15 10.56 11.44
C VAL A 252 -5.72 10.20 12.81
N TYR A 253 -5.36 9.02 13.32
CA TYR A 253 -5.92 8.44 14.53
C TYR A 253 -4.84 7.91 15.46
N LYS A 254 -4.86 8.32 16.72
CA LYS A 254 -3.99 7.80 17.77
C LYS A 254 -4.55 6.53 18.35
N TYR A 255 -3.74 5.49 18.48
CA TYR A 255 -4.13 4.25 19.11
C TYR A 255 -4.01 4.34 20.63
N LEU A 256 -5.10 4.05 21.34
CA LEU A 256 -5.18 4.17 22.80
C LEU A 256 -4.79 2.88 23.53
N GLY A 257 -4.51 1.79 22.80
CA GLY A 257 -4.21 0.48 23.37
C GLY A 257 -5.42 -0.45 23.39
N ALA A 258 -5.17 -1.73 23.68
CA ALA A 258 -6.19 -2.75 23.86
C ALA A 258 -6.81 -2.67 25.26
#